data_AF-A0A3S0VNV8-F1
#
_entry.id   AF-A0A3S0VNV8-F1
#
_cell.length_a   1.000
_cell.length_b   1.000
_cell.length_c   1.000
_cell.angle_alpha   90.00
_cell.angle_beta   90.00
_cell.angle_gamma   90.00
#
_symmetry.space_group_name_H-M   'P 1'
#
loop_
_entity.id
_entity.type
_entity.pdbx_description
1 polymer ?
#
loop_
_entity_poly.entity_id
_entity_poly.type
_entity_poly.pdbx_seq_one_letter_code
_entity_poly.pdbx_strand_id
1 'polypeptide(L)'
;MTNVLAGKSKTPLQFKVFHTLLGFAVFFSLITIPAEVQVINIFGVTISSEFLWWPVVFFVLRLIHSVYGLAYLRHTVYLVILFHAVYILFLKFAIWLPASSFWKMQEVYTQVLGRDFFYIVKSSLFLWGCVLLPTRMNIKQSQYVFFSSLLIFFMLNMLWLNPQDEVNKLELIIGLMIFCFLNLFFQMLCDLISKIEQIEALSDADNGLFKFRPQQHSLKDSNAFKYHHILFCSSIVFFIASKTMAAKFISIGFLTINVGGIVFSLAYLAADMMTDVYGIERTKQMILFVIFCNLLFVFDVWITNLLAIHENDSFRAILHNQARMFIASATAFFLGMTINSTVISIIKSRQRKRGISLKKEFITTVWTRIATSSAFGIIIDVSLFSLVAFYGIVPTEKLSSIIIFEDAYKISYEVLLAPVSILLIYFLKVKEKVDIYDELSNLNPFRIDTNYKLSANKFAENYIPPKRRNDG
;
A
#
# COMPACT_ATOMS: atom_id res chain seq x y z
N MET A 1 -39.87 -24.71 4.43
CA MET A 1 -38.92 -25.46 5.28
C MET A 1 -38.36 -26.57 4.40
N THR A 2 -37.07 -26.74 4.11
CA THR A 2 -35.77 -26.28 4.64
C THR A 2 -34.73 -26.70 3.57
N ASN A 3 -33.57 -26.02 3.49
CA ASN A 3 -32.37 -26.37 2.68
C ASN A 3 -32.08 -25.67 1.33
N VAL A 4 -32.24 -24.33 1.21
CA VAL A 4 -31.67 -23.58 0.06
C VAL A 4 -30.67 -22.48 0.45
N LEU A 5 -30.44 -22.22 1.74
CA LEU A 5 -29.61 -21.09 2.21
C LEU A 5 -28.41 -21.51 3.10
N ALA A 6 -27.86 -22.71 2.90
CA ALA A 6 -26.64 -23.17 3.57
C ALA A 6 -25.39 -23.13 2.66
N GLY A 7 -25.45 -22.39 1.55
CA GLY A 7 -24.29 -22.15 0.69
C GLY A 7 -23.46 -20.98 1.20
N LYS A 8 -22.25 -21.24 1.70
CA LYS A 8 -21.20 -20.20 1.79
C LYS A 8 -21.04 -19.57 0.39
N SER A 9 -20.76 -18.27 0.35
CA SER A 9 -20.58 -17.59 -0.93
C SER A 9 -19.52 -18.28 -1.77
N LYS A 10 -19.88 -18.68 -3.00
CA LYS A 10 -18.91 -18.95 -4.08
C LYS A 10 -18.30 -17.64 -4.61
N THR A 11 -17.88 -16.75 -3.72
CA THR A 11 -16.85 -15.76 -4.05
C THR A 11 -15.55 -16.31 -3.48
N PRO A 12 -14.93 -17.33 -4.09
CA PRO A 12 -13.60 -17.71 -3.71
C PRO A 12 -12.71 -16.54 -4.08
N LEU A 13 -12.25 -15.80 -3.07
CA LEU A 13 -11.05 -14.98 -3.25
C LEU A 13 -9.86 -15.93 -3.24
N GLN A 14 -9.63 -16.52 -4.40
CA GLN A 14 -8.63 -17.54 -4.71
C GLN A 14 -7.19 -16.98 -4.77
N PHE A 15 -6.95 -15.80 -4.18
CA PHE A 15 -5.69 -15.07 -4.32
C PHE A 15 -5.31 -14.32 -3.04
N LYS A 16 -5.50 -14.94 -1.87
CA LYS A 16 -5.17 -14.28 -0.58
C LYS A 16 -3.70 -13.91 -0.51
N VAL A 17 -2.83 -14.78 -1.00
CA VAL A 17 -1.38 -14.64 -0.94
C VAL A 17 -0.88 -13.80 -2.10
N PHE A 18 -1.50 -13.87 -3.29
CA PHE A 18 -1.12 -13.02 -4.43
C PHE A 18 -1.22 -11.52 -4.09
N HIS A 19 -2.30 -11.08 -3.44
CA HIS A 19 -2.46 -9.68 -3.06
C HIS A 19 -1.37 -9.23 -2.07
N THR A 20 -0.99 -10.12 -1.15
CA THR A 20 0.11 -9.89 -0.20
C THR A 20 1.45 -9.79 -0.94
N LEU A 21 1.75 -10.70 -1.88
CA LEU A 21 2.97 -10.65 -2.69
C LEU A 21 3.02 -9.41 -3.58
N LEU A 22 1.90 -9.03 -4.20
CA LEU A 22 1.76 -7.78 -4.94
C LEU A 22 2.03 -6.58 -4.03
N GLY A 23 1.44 -6.56 -2.84
CA GLY A 23 1.69 -5.53 -1.83
C GLY A 23 3.17 -5.44 -1.43
N PHE A 24 3.86 -6.57 -1.28
CA PHE A 24 5.30 -6.60 -1.02
C PHE A 24 6.13 -6.07 -2.19
N ALA A 25 5.81 -6.49 -3.42
CA ALA A 25 6.51 -5.98 -4.60
C ALA A 25 6.38 -4.46 -4.71
N VAL A 26 5.17 -3.92 -4.48
CA VAL A 26 4.94 -2.47 -4.43
C VAL A 26 5.73 -1.85 -3.28
N PHE A 27 5.55 -2.32 -2.05
CA PHE A 27 6.23 -1.78 -0.86
C PHE A 27 7.75 -1.70 -1.03
N PHE A 28 8.40 -2.82 -1.34
CA PHE A 28 9.86 -2.88 -1.47
C PHE A 28 10.37 -2.04 -2.66
N SER A 29 9.57 -1.87 -3.72
CA SER A 29 9.92 -0.96 -4.83
C SER A 29 9.77 0.53 -4.50
N LEU A 30 8.97 0.89 -3.49
CA LEU A 30 8.80 2.30 -3.11
C LEU A 30 9.92 2.75 -2.17
N ILE A 31 10.34 1.90 -1.24
CA ILE A 31 11.37 2.24 -0.26
C ILE A 31 12.76 2.40 -0.89
N THR A 32 12.98 1.84 -2.09
CA THR A 32 14.25 2.02 -2.83
C THR A 32 14.48 3.46 -3.23
N ILE A 33 13.45 4.26 -3.50
CA ILE A 33 13.62 5.67 -3.93
C ILE A 33 14.34 6.51 -2.85
N PRO A 34 13.83 6.62 -1.61
CA PRO A 34 14.56 7.37 -0.58
C PRO A 34 15.89 6.70 -0.21
N ALA A 35 15.98 5.36 -0.31
CA ALA A 35 17.19 4.60 0.00
C ALA A 35 18.34 4.84 -1.01
N GLU A 36 18.06 5.23 -2.24
CA GLU A 36 19.06 5.49 -3.28
C GLU A 36 20.10 6.56 -2.89
N VAL A 37 19.70 7.54 -2.06
CA VAL A 37 20.60 8.62 -1.61
C VAL A 37 21.42 8.24 -0.38
N GLN A 38 21.01 7.18 0.33
CA GLN A 38 21.65 6.76 1.57
C GLN A 38 22.73 5.72 1.27
N VAL A 39 23.98 6.05 1.62
CA VAL A 39 25.11 5.13 1.52
C VAL A 39 25.30 4.39 2.84
N ILE A 40 25.46 3.08 2.75
CA ILE A 40 25.67 2.18 3.89
C ILE A 40 26.97 1.40 3.69
N ASN A 41 27.61 1.00 4.77
CA ASN A 41 28.81 0.17 4.78
C ASN A 41 28.46 -1.25 5.24
N ILE A 42 28.63 -2.21 4.34
CA ILE A 42 28.43 -3.63 4.62
C ILE A 42 29.79 -4.33 4.45
N PHE A 43 30.33 -4.85 5.57
CA PHE A 43 31.61 -5.57 5.59
C PHE A 43 32.79 -4.82 4.95
N GLY A 44 32.85 -3.49 5.10
CA GLY A 44 33.92 -2.66 4.53
C GLY A 44 33.65 -2.19 3.09
N VAL A 45 32.50 -2.54 2.53
CA VAL A 45 32.06 -2.10 1.19
C VAL A 45 31.00 -1.02 1.32
N THR A 46 31.24 0.14 0.72
CA THR A 46 30.23 1.20 0.56
C THR A 46 29.27 0.83 -0.55
N ILE A 47 27.97 0.80 -0.22
CA ILE A 47 26.90 0.55 -1.18
C ILE A 47 25.75 1.54 -0.98
N SER A 48 25.05 1.90 -2.06
CA SER A 48 23.74 2.54 -1.92
C SER A 48 22.71 1.58 -1.31
N SER A 49 21.88 2.08 -0.39
CA SER A 49 20.92 1.27 0.37
C SER A 49 19.85 0.60 -0.52
N GLU A 50 19.54 1.17 -1.70
CA GLU A 50 18.56 0.58 -2.62
C GLU A 50 18.93 -0.84 -3.11
N PHE A 51 20.22 -1.19 -3.16
CA PHE A 51 20.70 -2.52 -3.57
C PHE A 51 20.33 -3.61 -2.56
N LEU A 52 19.90 -3.25 -1.35
CA LEU A 52 19.39 -4.17 -0.33
C LEU A 52 18.00 -4.72 -0.70
N TRP A 53 17.16 -3.89 -1.35
CA TRP A 53 15.72 -4.16 -1.49
C TRP A 53 15.29 -4.62 -2.88
N TRP A 54 15.95 -4.17 -3.95
CA TRP A 54 15.71 -4.69 -5.30
C TRP A 54 15.83 -6.22 -5.42
N PRO A 55 16.77 -6.92 -4.75
CA PRO A 55 16.79 -8.38 -4.70
C PRO A 55 15.48 -8.97 -4.16
N VAL A 56 14.89 -8.35 -3.14
CA VAL A 56 13.61 -8.76 -2.56
C VAL A 56 12.48 -8.59 -3.58
N VAL A 57 12.44 -7.45 -4.30
CA VAL A 57 11.45 -7.20 -5.36
C VAL A 57 11.53 -8.28 -6.44
N PHE A 58 12.72 -8.56 -6.98
CA PHE A 58 12.90 -9.57 -8.02
C PHE A 58 12.58 -10.98 -7.53
N PHE A 59 12.87 -11.29 -6.26
CA PHE A 59 12.50 -12.55 -5.63
C PHE A 59 10.98 -12.72 -5.54
N VAL A 60 10.25 -11.69 -5.10
CA VAL A 60 8.79 -11.69 -5.05
C VAL A 60 8.18 -11.81 -6.45
N LEU A 61 8.72 -11.11 -7.45
CA LEU A 61 8.30 -11.23 -8.84
C LEU A 61 8.51 -12.66 -9.37
N ARG A 62 9.63 -13.29 -9.03
CA ARG A 62 9.90 -14.70 -9.36
C ARG A 62 8.88 -15.64 -8.71
N LEU A 63 8.55 -15.45 -7.44
CA LEU A 63 7.50 -16.23 -6.76
C LEU A 63 6.16 -16.07 -7.48
N ILE A 64 5.77 -14.84 -7.83
CA ILE A 64 4.51 -14.58 -8.54
C ILE A 64 4.50 -15.29 -9.89
N HIS A 65 5.56 -15.16 -10.67
CA HIS A 65 5.69 -15.83 -11.96
C HIS A 65 5.57 -17.35 -11.85
N SER A 66 6.22 -17.94 -10.85
CA SER A 66 6.34 -19.39 -10.73
C SER A 66 5.06 -20.05 -10.20
N VAL A 67 4.30 -19.35 -9.36
CA VAL A 67 3.05 -19.88 -8.79
C VAL A 67 1.83 -19.52 -9.64
N TYR A 68 1.76 -18.28 -10.13
CA TYR A 68 0.56 -17.75 -10.82
C TYR A 68 0.74 -17.57 -12.33
N GLY A 69 1.97 -17.64 -12.84
CA GLY A 69 2.28 -17.51 -14.26
C GLY A 69 2.53 -16.08 -14.75
N LEU A 70 2.87 -15.97 -16.03
CA LEU A 70 3.30 -14.74 -16.69
C LEU A 70 2.25 -13.62 -16.69
N ALA A 71 0.95 -13.97 -16.77
CA ALA A 71 -0.13 -12.99 -16.78
C ALA A 71 -0.19 -12.18 -15.47
N TYR A 72 -0.03 -12.87 -14.33
CA TYR A 72 -0.01 -12.25 -13.01
C TYR A 72 1.30 -11.49 -12.77
N LEU A 73 2.43 -12.03 -13.22
CA LEU A 73 3.71 -11.31 -13.20
C LEU A 73 3.58 -9.95 -13.92
N ARG A 74 3.08 -9.96 -15.14
CA ARG A 74 2.91 -8.76 -15.96
C ARG A 74 1.98 -7.75 -15.27
N HIS A 75 0.86 -8.22 -14.72
CA HIS A 75 -0.06 -7.37 -13.97
C HIS A 75 0.64 -6.72 -12.77
N THR A 76 1.43 -7.48 -12.01
CA THR A 76 2.20 -6.96 -10.89
C THR A 76 3.24 -5.92 -11.33
N VAL A 77 4.01 -6.19 -12.39
CA VAL A 77 5.00 -5.22 -12.92
C VAL A 77 4.33 -3.90 -13.32
N TYR A 78 3.17 -3.95 -13.97
CA TYR A 78 2.45 -2.72 -14.34
C TYR A 78 1.92 -1.96 -13.14
N LEU A 79 1.44 -2.64 -12.10
CA LEU A 79 1.02 -1.98 -10.87
C LEU A 79 2.20 -1.39 -10.11
N VAL A 80 3.34 -2.08 -10.05
CA VAL A 80 4.58 -1.53 -9.48
C VAL A 80 4.96 -0.25 -10.22
N ILE A 81 5.01 -0.26 -11.54
CA ILE A 81 5.32 0.93 -12.36
C ILE A 81 4.32 2.07 -12.08
N LEU A 82 3.01 1.77 -12.07
CA LEU A 82 1.97 2.75 -11.81
C LEU A 82 2.13 3.40 -10.43
N PHE A 83 2.28 2.59 -9.39
CA PHE A 83 2.36 3.08 -8.01
C PHE A 83 3.68 3.77 -7.71
N HIS A 84 4.76 3.33 -8.34
CA HIS A 84 6.06 4.01 -8.31
C HIS A 84 5.95 5.41 -8.94
N ALA A 85 5.26 5.54 -10.08
CA ALA A 85 4.99 6.85 -10.70
C ALA A 85 4.09 7.75 -9.82
N VAL A 86 3.03 7.19 -9.23
CA VAL A 86 2.15 7.91 -8.29
C VAL A 86 2.93 8.41 -7.07
N TYR A 87 3.81 7.57 -6.51
CA TYR A 87 4.65 7.93 -5.38
C TYR A 87 5.62 9.06 -5.73
N ILE A 88 6.31 9.00 -6.88
CA ILE A 88 7.20 10.09 -7.33
C ILE A 88 6.41 11.38 -7.59
N LEU A 89 5.16 11.29 -8.08
CA LEU A 89 4.29 12.45 -8.23
C LEU A 89 3.97 13.10 -6.87
N PHE A 90 3.72 12.30 -5.83
CA PHE A 90 3.56 12.83 -4.47
C PHE A 90 4.82 13.52 -3.97
N LEU A 91 6.02 12.94 -4.19
CA LEU A 91 7.28 13.59 -3.83
C LEU A 91 7.48 14.91 -4.56
N LYS A 92 7.17 14.96 -5.87
CA LYS A 92 7.23 16.21 -6.65
C LYS A 92 6.23 17.24 -6.16
N PHE A 93 5.01 16.83 -5.84
CA PHE A 93 4.00 17.70 -5.23
C PHE A 93 4.51 18.25 -3.88
N ALA A 94 5.13 17.40 -3.06
CA ALA A 94 5.75 17.81 -1.81
C ALA A 94 6.81 18.89 -2.03
N ILE A 95 7.71 18.69 -3.00
CA ILE A 95 8.80 19.60 -3.33
C ILE A 95 8.24 20.95 -3.84
N TRP A 96 7.23 20.90 -4.70
CA TRP A 96 6.60 22.08 -5.32
C TRP A 96 5.89 23.00 -4.31
N LEU A 97 5.32 22.45 -3.24
CA LEU A 97 4.64 23.27 -2.23
C LEU A 97 5.59 24.27 -1.55
N PRO A 98 5.16 25.51 -1.27
CA PRO A 98 5.99 26.52 -0.63
C PRO A 98 6.28 26.13 0.82
N ALA A 99 7.57 26.07 1.17
CA ALA A 99 8.02 25.81 2.53
C ALA A 99 7.58 26.93 3.50
N SER A 100 7.33 26.56 4.76
CA SER A 100 7.11 27.55 5.83
C SER A 100 8.38 28.36 6.12
N SER A 101 8.23 29.59 6.60
CA SER A 101 9.34 30.53 6.87
C SER A 101 10.36 30.02 7.90
N PHE A 102 9.93 29.16 8.84
CA PHE A 102 10.83 28.56 9.84
C PHE A 102 11.58 27.32 9.31
N TRP A 103 11.12 26.71 8.21
CA TRP A 103 11.68 25.46 7.68
C TRP A 103 12.66 25.77 6.54
N LYS A 104 13.97 25.58 6.80
CA LYS A 104 15.06 26.00 5.89
C LYS A 104 15.72 24.85 5.09
N MET A 105 15.13 23.65 5.11
CA MET A 105 15.75 22.44 4.52
C MET A 105 15.28 22.14 3.08
N GLN A 106 14.77 23.13 2.34
CA GLN A 106 14.17 22.91 1.02
C GLN A 106 15.16 22.37 -0.02
N GLU A 107 16.38 22.90 -0.04
CA GLU A 107 17.42 22.45 -0.97
C GLU A 107 17.81 20.99 -0.71
N VAL A 108 18.12 20.65 0.55
CA VAL A 108 18.46 19.28 0.98
C VAL A 108 17.30 18.32 0.69
N TYR A 109 16.06 18.72 0.99
CA TYR A 109 14.87 17.91 0.71
C TYR A 109 14.70 17.65 -0.79
N THR A 110 14.96 18.65 -1.62
CA THR A 110 14.90 18.53 -3.08
C THR A 110 16.05 17.68 -3.63
N GLN A 111 17.24 17.75 -3.04
CA GLN A 111 18.37 16.88 -3.42
C GLN A 111 18.10 15.41 -3.08
N VAL A 112 17.53 15.14 -1.90
CA VAL A 112 17.27 13.77 -1.45
C VAL A 112 16.10 13.13 -2.21
N LEU A 113 14.98 13.84 -2.32
CA LEU A 113 13.72 13.28 -2.84
C LEU A 113 13.37 13.72 -4.26
N GLY A 114 14.09 14.71 -4.79
CA GLY A 114 13.90 15.18 -6.16
C GLY A 114 14.33 14.12 -7.14
N ARG A 115 13.43 13.76 -8.06
CA ARG A 115 13.71 12.88 -9.18
C ARG A 115 13.16 13.51 -10.45
N ASP A 116 13.94 13.44 -11.53
CA ASP A 116 13.51 13.97 -12.81
C ASP A 116 12.41 13.14 -13.44
N PHE A 117 11.67 13.74 -14.37
CA PHE A 117 10.65 12.98 -15.11
C PHE A 117 11.27 11.82 -15.90
N PHE A 118 12.48 12.01 -16.43
CA PHE A 118 13.23 10.98 -17.13
C PHE A 118 13.61 9.79 -16.23
N TYR A 119 13.79 10.00 -14.92
CA TYR A 119 14.02 8.90 -13.97
C TYR A 119 12.83 7.93 -13.97
N ILE A 120 11.59 8.45 -13.91
CA ILE A 120 10.38 7.62 -13.94
C ILE A 120 10.36 6.76 -15.20
N VAL A 121 10.62 7.37 -16.36
CA VAL A 121 10.61 6.69 -17.66
C VAL A 121 11.69 5.61 -17.71
N LYS A 122 12.93 5.94 -17.35
CA LYS A 122 14.07 5.01 -17.34
C LYS A 122 13.85 3.85 -16.36
N SER A 123 13.52 4.13 -15.10
CA SER A 123 13.28 3.12 -14.07
C SER A 123 12.13 2.18 -14.46
N SER A 124 11.04 2.72 -15.01
CA SER A 124 9.92 1.92 -15.50
C SER A 124 10.30 1.04 -16.69
N LEU A 125 11.06 1.57 -17.65
CA LEU A 125 11.53 0.83 -18.81
C LEU A 125 12.52 -0.27 -18.40
N PHE A 126 13.42 -0.01 -17.45
CA PHE A 126 14.38 -0.99 -16.97
C PHE A 126 13.68 -2.12 -16.21
N LEU A 127 12.75 -1.81 -15.31
CA LEU A 127 11.99 -2.84 -14.61
C LEU A 127 11.17 -3.68 -15.60
N TRP A 128 10.46 -3.03 -16.53
CA TRP A 128 9.66 -3.70 -17.54
C TRP A 128 10.52 -4.60 -18.44
N GLY A 129 11.61 -4.05 -18.97
CA GLY A 129 12.51 -4.72 -19.90
C GLY A 129 13.26 -5.88 -19.26
N CYS A 130 13.79 -5.69 -18.05
CA CYS A 130 14.53 -6.73 -17.35
C CYS A 130 13.65 -7.88 -16.88
N VAL A 131 12.39 -7.61 -16.49
CA VAL A 131 11.52 -8.66 -15.94
C VAL A 131 10.72 -9.38 -17.04
N LEU A 132 10.11 -8.65 -17.97
CA LEU A 132 9.11 -9.24 -18.89
C LEU A 132 9.69 -9.75 -20.21
N LEU A 133 10.79 -9.15 -20.72
CA LEU A 133 11.41 -9.66 -21.96
C LEU A 133 12.06 -11.04 -21.73
N PRO A 134 12.90 -11.25 -20.70
CA PRO A 134 13.61 -12.51 -20.52
C PRO A 134 12.68 -13.67 -20.13
N THR A 135 11.65 -13.40 -19.33
CA THR A 135 10.65 -14.41 -18.93
C THR A 135 9.81 -14.91 -20.09
N ARG A 136 9.65 -14.11 -21.16
CA ARG A 136 8.95 -14.53 -22.38
C ARG A 136 9.80 -15.45 -23.28
N MET A 137 11.13 -15.34 -23.24
CA MET A 137 12.02 -16.05 -24.18
C MET A 137 12.14 -17.57 -23.91
N ASN A 138 11.26 -18.14 -23.08
CA ASN A 138 11.05 -19.57 -22.87
C ASN A 138 12.34 -20.39 -22.71
N ILE A 139 13.26 -19.90 -21.90
CA ILE A 139 14.45 -20.64 -21.52
C ILE A 139 14.00 -21.65 -20.46
N LYS A 140 14.20 -22.94 -20.73
CA LYS A 140 13.96 -24.09 -19.80
C LYS A 140 14.62 -23.96 -18.41
N GLN A 141 15.31 -22.86 -18.13
CA GLN A 141 15.97 -22.54 -16.87
C GLN A 141 15.45 -21.22 -16.29
N SER A 142 14.18 -21.22 -15.86
CA SER A 142 13.54 -20.10 -15.13
C SER A 142 14.42 -19.53 -13.99
N GLN A 143 15.24 -20.38 -13.35
CA GLN A 143 16.11 -19.99 -12.23
C GLN A 143 17.16 -18.95 -12.62
N TYR A 144 17.79 -19.07 -13.79
CA TYR A 144 18.83 -18.12 -14.22
C TYR A 144 18.25 -16.86 -14.85
N VAL A 145 17.00 -16.91 -15.32
CA VAL A 145 16.34 -15.75 -15.94
C VAL A 145 16.26 -14.58 -14.96
N PHE A 146 15.62 -14.76 -13.80
CA PHE A 146 15.49 -13.67 -12.81
C PHE A 146 16.83 -13.21 -12.22
N PHE A 147 17.81 -14.13 -12.10
CA PHE A 147 19.17 -13.76 -11.70
C PHE A 147 19.83 -12.84 -12.74
N SER A 148 19.79 -13.22 -14.01
CA SER A 148 20.33 -12.41 -15.11
C SER A 148 19.58 -11.08 -15.26
N SER A 149 18.26 -11.09 -15.10
CA SER A 149 17.42 -9.90 -15.10
C SER A 149 17.80 -8.92 -13.99
N LEU A 150 18.05 -9.41 -12.77
CA LEU A 150 18.49 -8.57 -11.66
C LEU A 150 19.88 -7.98 -11.91
N LEU A 151 20.82 -8.79 -12.43
CA LEU A 151 22.16 -8.32 -12.79
C LEU A 151 22.09 -7.20 -13.85
N ILE A 152 21.31 -7.40 -14.92
CA ILE A 152 21.11 -6.40 -15.98
C ILE A 152 20.44 -5.15 -15.39
N PHE A 153 19.44 -5.33 -14.52
CA PHE A 153 18.77 -4.21 -13.87
C PHE A 153 19.74 -3.37 -13.03
N PHE A 154 20.61 -3.99 -12.23
CA PHE A 154 21.62 -3.28 -11.46
C PHE A 154 22.65 -2.56 -12.34
N MET A 155 23.11 -3.20 -13.41
CA MET A 155 24.00 -2.56 -14.39
C MET A 155 23.35 -1.30 -14.97
N LEU A 156 22.09 -1.39 -15.40
CA LEU A 156 21.35 -0.26 -15.95
C LEU A 156 21.09 0.82 -14.91
N ASN A 157 20.76 0.44 -13.68
CA ASN A 157 20.54 1.38 -12.59
C ASN A 157 21.82 2.19 -12.30
N MET A 158 22.94 1.53 -12.04
CA MET A 158 24.22 2.21 -11.78
C MET A 158 24.68 3.11 -12.94
N LEU A 159 24.44 2.70 -14.19
CA LEU A 159 24.90 3.47 -15.36
C LEU A 159 24.02 4.67 -15.71
N TRP A 160 22.71 4.64 -15.40
CA TRP A 160 21.74 5.58 -15.98
C TRP A 160 20.79 6.26 -14.99
N LEU A 161 20.70 5.75 -13.76
CA LEU A 161 19.76 6.20 -12.72
C LEU A 161 20.49 6.69 -11.45
N ASN A 162 21.54 6.00 -11.02
CA ASN A 162 22.25 6.37 -9.80
C ASN A 162 22.87 7.78 -9.94
N PRO A 163 22.50 8.75 -9.08
CA PRO A 163 23.02 10.12 -9.14
C PRO A 163 24.46 10.27 -8.64
N GLN A 164 25.06 9.21 -8.07
CA GLN A 164 26.43 9.22 -7.54
C GLN A 164 27.38 8.51 -8.51
N ASP A 165 28.43 9.20 -8.98
CA ASP A 165 29.42 8.70 -9.95
C ASP A 165 30.39 7.63 -9.39
N GLU A 166 30.36 7.34 -8.08
CA GLU A 166 31.21 6.32 -7.45
C GLU A 166 30.63 4.91 -7.59
N VAL A 167 30.72 4.35 -8.80
CA VAL A 167 30.28 2.97 -9.08
C VAL A 167 31.28 1.98 -8.49
N ASN A 168 30.99 1.48 -7.29
CA ASN A 168 31.80 0.42 -6.69
C ASN A 168 31.31 -0.95 -7.20
N LYS A 169 32.13 -1.68 -7.95
CA LYS A 169 31.74 -2.99 -8.55
C LYS A 169 31.27 -4.03 -7.51
N LEU A 170 31.63 -3.82 -6.25
CA LEU A 170 31.22 -4.66 -5.11
C LEU A 170 29.73 -4.51 -4.75
N GLU A 171 29.06 -3.40 -5.13
CA GLU A 171 27.62 -3.18 -4.91
C GLU A 171 26.77 -4.29 -5.55
N LEU A 172 27.13 -4.68 -6.78
CA LEU A 172 26.49 -5.77 -7.52
C LEU A 172 26.56 -7.10 -6.76
N ILE A 173 27.71 -7.39 -6.16
CA ILE A 173 27.99 -8.67 -5.52
C ILE A 173 27.06 -8.84 -4.32
N ILE A 174 26.94 -7.81 -3.48
CA ILE A 174 26.09 -7.85 -2.28
C ILE A 174 24.62 -8.04 -2.67
N GLY A 175 24.11 -7.26 -3.63
CA GLY A 175 22.72 -7.39 -4.09
C GLY A 175 22.41 -8.80 -4.64
N LEU A 176 23.34 -9.37 -5.42
CA LEU A 176 23.20 -10.73 -5.96
C LEU A 176 23.32 -11.80 -4.87
N MET A 177 24.17 -11.60 -3.87
CA MET A 177 24.27 -12.51 -2.71
C MET A 177 22.96 -12.57 -1.92
N ILE A 178 22.32 -11.42 -1.70
CA ILE A 178 21.00 -11.35 -1.05
C ILE A 178 19.97 -12.13 -1.87
N PHE A 179 19.94 -11.92 -3.20
CA PHE A 179 19.04 -12.67 -4.07
C PHE A 179 19.28 -14.18 -4.01
N CYS A 180 20.54 -14.63 -4.02
CA CYS A 180 20.91 -16.03 -3.85
C CYS A 180 20.46 -16.59 -2.49
N PHE A 181 20.64 -15.84 -1.41
CA PHE A 181 20.19 -16.23 -0.08
C PHE A 181 18.66 -16.41 -0.02
N LEU A 182 17.88 -15.46 -0.55
CA LEU A 182 16.42 -15.58 -0.62
C LEU A 182 16.00 -16.81 -1.44
N ASN A 183 16.72 -17.11 -2.52
CA ASN A 183 16.44 -18.27 -3.35
C ASN A 183 16.63 -19.62 -2.65
N LEU A 184 17.33 -19.70 -1.52
CA LEU A 184 17.39 -20.91 -0.69
C LEU A 184 16.00 -21.31 -0.19
N PHE A 185 15.12 -20.34 0.07
CA PHE A 185 13.76 -20.56 0.57
C PHE A 185 12.71 -20.63 -0.54
N PHE A 186 13.11 -20.49 -1.81
CA PHE A 186 12.21 -20.36 -2.95
C PHE A 186 11.24 -21.55 -3.08
N GLN A 187 11.76 -22.78 -3.11
CA GLN A 187 10.94 -23.98 -3.33
C GLN A 187 9.93 -24.17 -2.19
N MET A 188 10.37 -24.00 -0.94
CA MET A 188 9.52 -24.08 0.24
C MET A 188 8.36 -23.08 0.18
N LEU A 189 8.65 -21.83 -0.23
CA LEU A 189 7.62 -20.80 -0.35
C LEU A 189 6.66 -21.09 -1.50
N CYS A 190 7.14 -21.53 -2.66
CA CYS A 190 6.27 -21.96 -3.76
C CYS A 190 5.30 -23.07 -3.32
N ASP A 191 5.82 -24.11 -2.67
CA ASP A 191 4.99 -25.24 -2.19
C ASP A 191 3.96 -24.78 -1.14
N LEU A 192 4.35 -23.87 -0.25
CA LEU A 192 3.46 -23.29 0.76
C LEU A 192 2.34 -22.46 0.10
N ILE A 193 2.69 -21.58 -0.85
CA ILE A 193 1.71 -20.73 -1.55
C ILE A 193 0.74 -21.59 -2.36
N SER A 194 1.24 -22.58 -3.11
CA SER A 194 0.38 -23.49 -3.89
C SER A 194 -0.57 -24.29 -3.00
N LYS A 195 -0.14 -24.73 -1.80
CA LYS A 195 -1.00 -25.38 -0.81
C LYS A 195 -2.07 -24.45 -0.25
N ILE A 196 -1.72 -23.20 0.08
CA ILE A 196 -2.66 -22.22 0.64
C ILE A 196 -3.71 -21.81 -0.39
N GLU A 197 -3.29 -21.55 -1.63
CA GLU A 197 -4.18 -21.10 -2.71
C GLU A 197 -4.90 -22.26 -3.43
N GLN A 198 -4.56 -23.51 -3.10
CA GLN A 198 -5.09 -24.73 -3.73
C GLN A 198 -4.89 -24.72 -5.27
N ILE A 199 -3.71 -24.28 -5.71
CA ILE A 199 -3.34 -24.21 -7.13
C ILE A 199 -2.64 -25.50 -7.53
N GLU A 200 -3.19 -26.21 -8.51
CA GLU A 200 -2.48 -27.29 -9.20
C GLU A 200 -1.46 -26.68 -10.18
N ALA A 201 -0.28 -27.30 -10.32
CA ALA A 201 0.81 -26.78 -11.15
C ALA A 201 0.37 -26.60 -12.62
N LEU A 202 0.48 -25.37 -13.13
CA LEU A 202 0.07 -24.98 -14.49
C LEU A 202 1.05 -25.48 -15.56
N SER A 203 0.51 -25.99 -16.68
CA SER A 203 1.21 -26.18 -17.94
C SER A 203 1.12 -24.92 -18.81
N ASP A 204 2.27 -24.39 -19.26
CA ASP A 204 2.43 -23.17 -20.06
C ASP A 204 1.60 -23.14 -21.36
N ALA A 205 0.67 -22.19 -21.49
CA ALA A 205 -0.15 -22.08 -22.72
C ALA A 205 -0.69 -20.69 -23.12
N ASP A 206 -0.26 -19.54 -22.57
CA ASP A 206 -0.79 -18.24 -23.06
C ASP A 206 0.27 -17.12 -23.22
N ASN A 207 0.57 -16.79 -24.49
CA ASN A 207 1.71 -15.98 -24.96
C ASN A 207 1.36 -14.54 -25.39
N GLY A 208 0.17 -14.03 -25.04
CA GLY A 208 -0.30 -12.70 -25.47
C GLY A 208 0.24 -11.53 -24.61
N LEU A 209 0.95 -10.58 -25.21
CA LEU A 209 1.61 -9.45 -24.51
C LEU A 209 0.63 -8.39 -23.95
N PHE A 210 -0.51 -8.19 -24.61
CA PHE A 210 -1.49 -7.12 -24.30
C PHE A 210 -2.89 -7.62 -23.94
N LYS A 211 -3.08 -8.95 -23.84
CA LYS A 211 -4.38 -9.53 -23.45
C LYS A 211 -4.30 -10.05 -22.03
N PHE A 212 -5.07 -9.44 -21.14
CA PHE A 212 -5.35 -9.98 -19.82
C PHE A 212 -6.42 -11.06 -19.96
N ARG A 213 -6.02 -12.33 -19.85
CA ARG A 213 -6.92 -13.44 -19.49
C ARG A 213 -6.32 -14.10 -18.26
N PRO A 214 -6.98 -14.08 -17.10
CA PRO A 214 -6.61 -15.01 -16.04
C PRO A 214 -6.80 -16.41 -16.62
N GLN A 215 -5.74 -17.22 -16.65
CA GLN A 215 -5.89 -18.64 -16.98
C GLN A 215 -6.75 -19.25 -15.87
N GLN A 216 -8.04 -19.40 -16.18
CA GLN A 216 -9.03 -19.97 -15.26
C GLN A 216 -8.70 -21.44 -15.05
N HIS A 217 -8.14 -21.78 -13.90
CA HIS A 217 -8.45 -23.08 -13.32
C HIS A 217 -9.94 -23.08 -12.97
N SER A 218 -10.62 -24.11 -13.48
CA SER A 218 -12.07 -24.35 -13.46
C SER A 218 -12.74 -24.11 -12.09
N LEU A 219 -13.40 -22.96 -11.92
CA LEU A 219 -14.70 -22.86 -11.23
C LEU A 219 -15.53 -21.76 -11.91
N LYS A 220 -16.56 -22.18 -12.63
CA LYS A 220 -17.41 -21.41 -13.55
C LYS A 220 -18.16 -20.19 -12.99
N ASP A 221 -17.92 -19.75 -11.75
CA ASP A 221 -18.73 -18.72 -11.06
C ASP A 221 -17.97 -17.74 -10.14
N SER A 222 -16.62 -17.74 -10.08
CA SER A 222 -15.91 -16.83 -9.18
C SER A 222 -15.57 -15.49 -9.84
N ASN A 223 -16.43 -14.48 -9.66
CA ASN A 223 -16.08 -13.10 -10.01
C ASN A 223 -14.98 -12.59 -9.06
N ALA A 224 -13.75 -12.51 -9.54
CA ALA A 224 -12.66 -11.85 -8.83
C ALA A 224 -12.87 -10.33 -8.81
N PHE A 225 -12.64 -9.69 -7.66
CA PHE A 225 -12.69 -8.23 -7.54
C PHE A 225 -11.59 -7.58 -8.39
N LYS A 226 -11.98 -6.66 -9.27
CA LYS A 226 -11.08 -6.07 -10.26
C LYS A 226 -10.28 -4.90 -9.69
N TYR A 227 -10.82 -4.18 -8.72
CA TYR A 227 -10.24 -2.95 -8.17
C TYR A 227 -9.79 -3.10 -6.71
N HIS A 228 -10.16 -4.18 -6.04
CA HIS A 228 -9.79 -4.46 -4.64
C HIS A 228 -8.25 -4.40 -4.41
N HIS A 229 -7.46 -5.07 -5.25
CA HIS A 229 -6.00 -5.05 -5.14
C HIS A 229 -5.39 -3.68 -5.40
N ILE A 230 -6.03 -2.87 -6.26
CA ILE A 230 -5.59 -1.51 -6.54
C ILE A 230 -5.77 -0.67 -5.29
N LEU A 231 -6.93 -0.72 -4.62
CA LEU A 231 -7.14 -0.01 -3.36
C LEU A 231 -6.18 -0.45 -2.26
N PHE A 232 -5.98 -1.77 -2.14
CA PHE A 232 -5.03 -2.34 -1.19
C PHE A 232 -3.61 -1.77 -1.40
N CYS A 233 -3.15 -1.70 -2.65
CA CYS A 233 -1.84 -1.13 -2.99
C CYS A 233 -1.80 0.39 -2.83
N SER A 234 -2.87 1.11 -3.18
CA SER A 234 -2.99 2.56 -2.97
C SER A 234 -2.81 2.92 -1.49
N SER A 235 -3.41 2.15 -0.57
CA SER A 235 -3.26 2.37 0.87
C SER A 235 -1.80 2.25 1.34
N ILE A 236 -1.05 1.29 0.80
CA ILE A 236 0.39 1.15 1.09
C ILE A 236 1.15 2.37 0.55
N VAL A 237 0.87 2.78 -0.68
CA VAL A 237 1.54 3.91 -1.33
C VAL A 237 1.29 5.21 -0.58
N PHE A 238 0.03 5.50 -0.23
CA PHE A 238 -0.33 6.69 0.53
C PHE A 238 0.32 6.67 1.91
N PHE A 239 0.35 5.51 2.57
CA PHE A 239 1.01 5.36 3.86
C PHE A 239 2.52 5.65 3.76
N ILE A 240 3.24 5.00 2.84
CA ILE A 240 4.69 5.20 2.69
C ILE A 240 5.02 6.62 2.21
N ALA A 241 4.27 7.17 1.25
CA ALA A 241 4.43 8.55 0.80
C ALA A 241 4.22 9.54 1.95
N SER A 242 3.20 9.33 2.79
CA SER A 242 2.97 10.19 3.95
C SER A 242 4.16 10.23 4.91
N LYS A 243 4.82 9.09 5.13
CA LYS A 243 6.00 8.98 5.98
C LYS A 243 7.22 9.67 5.37
N THR A 244 7.50 9.42 4.09
CA THR A 244 8.62 10.06 3.38
C THR A 244 8.43 11.59 3.31
N MET A 245 7.20 12.07 3.18
CA MET A 245 6.89 13.50 3.09
C MET A 245 6.75 14.21 4.44
N ALA A 246 6.81 13.47 5.56
CA ALA A 246 6.52 14.00 6.90
C ALA A 246 7.52 15.05 7.40
N ALA A 247 8.72 15.15 6.79
CA ALA A 247 9.75 16.08 7.22
C ALA A 247 9.47 17.55 6.82
N LYS A 248 8.57 17.79 5.87
CA LYS A 248 8.31 19.12 5.31
C LYS A 248 7.05 19.78 5.89
N PHE A 249 7.17 21.06 6.20
CA PHE A 249 6.07 21.91 6.69
C PHE A 249 5.78 23.06 5.73
N ILE A 250 4.50 23.35 5.54
CA ILE A 250 3.99 24.43 4.68
C ILE A 250 3.16 25.39 5.53
N SER A 251 3.12 26.67 5.13
CA SER A 251 2.24 27.66 5.76
C SER A 251 1.13 28.08 4.82
N ILE A 252 -0.12 27.93 5.25
CA ILE A 252 -1.32 28.40 4.55
C ILE A 252 -1.98 29.45 5.44
N GLY A 253 -1.70 30.72 5.16
CA GLY A 253 -2.11 31.83 6.04
C GLY A 253 -1.49 31.69 7.43
N PHE A 254 -2.31 31.56 8.47
CA PHE A 254 -1.88 31.37 9.86
C PHE A 254 -1.67 29.89 10.24
N LEU A 255 -1.99 28.95 9.34
CA LEU A 255 -1.92 27.52 9.60
C LEU A 255 -0.56 26.97 9.14
N THR A 256 0.10 26.19 10.01
CA THR A 256 1.28 25.41 9.64
C THR A 256 0.90 23.94 9.54
N ILE A 257 1.05 23.34 8.36
CA ILE A 257 0.61 21.99 8.07
C ILE A 257 1.80 21.13 7.67
N ASN A 258 1.83 19.89 8.16
CA ASN A 258 2.76 18.87 7.72
C ASN A 258 2.31 18.28 6.37
N VAL A 259 3.19 18.29 5.37
CA VAL A 259 2.87 17.81 4.01
C VAL A 259 2.52 16.31 4.00
N GLY A 260 3.18 15.51 4.83
CA GLY A 260 2.87 14.09 4.98
C GLY A 260 1.42 13.85 5.45
N GLY A 261 0.89 14.76 6.27
CA GLY A 261 -0.49 14.71 6.77
C GLY A 261 -1.54 14.77 5.65
N ILE A 262 -1.27 15.51 4.57
CA ILE A 262 -2.16 15.59 3.39
C ILE A 262 -2.33 14.20 2.76
N VAL A 263 -1.20 13.52 2.50
CA VAL A 263 -1.22 12.21 1.85
C VAL A 263 -1.73 11.12 2.79
N PHE A 264 -1.51 11.29 4.10
CA PHE A 264 -2.04 10.38 5.11
C PHE A 264 -3.58 10.30 5.10
N SER A 265 -4.26 11.42 4.91
CA SER A 265 -5.72 11.42 4.77
C SER A 265 -6.21 10.62 3.55
N LEU A 266 -5.43 10.56 2.47
CA LEU A 266 -5.77 9.68 1.33
C LEU A 266 -5.76 8.19 1.71
N ALA A 267 -4.96 7.78 2.71
CA ALA A 267 -4.99 6.43 3.24
C ALA A 267 -6.29 6.13 4.02
N TYR A 268 -6.83 7.12 4.75
CA TYR A 268 -8.15 7.03 5.38
C TYR A 268 -9.25 6.90 4.32
N LEU A 269 -9.22 7.74 3.29
CA LEU A 269 -10.13 7.67 2.16
C LEU A 269 -10.12 6.28 1.50
N ALA A 270 -8.93 5.70 1.27
CA ALA A 270 -8.80 4.36 0.69
C ALA A 270 -9.39 3.27 1.61
N ALA A 271 -9.26 3.40 2.93
CA ALA A 271 -9.86 2.49 3.90
C ALA A 271 -11.37 2.65 4.03
N ASP A 272 -11.88 3.88 3.91
CA ASP A 272 -13.31 4.16 3.87
C ASP A 272 -13.93 3.49 2.65
N MET A 273 -13.30 3.62 1.48
CA MET A 273 -13.71 2.93 0.26
C MET A 273 -13.64 1.40 0.41
N MET A 274 -12.57 0.89 1.03
CA MET A 274 -12.40 -0.55 1.27
C MET A 274 -13.54 -1.09 2.14
N THR A 275 -13.84 -0.40 3.23
CA THR A 275 -14.87 -0.81 4.19
C THR A 275 -16.28 -0.65 3.62
N ASP A 276 -16.56 0.46 2.93
CA ASP A 276 -17.90 0.74 2.42
C ASP A 276 -18.29 -0.16 1.25
N VAL A 277 -17.32 -0.64 0.46
CA VAL A 277 -17.58 -1.53 -0.67
C VAL A 277 -17.42 -2.99 -0.26
N TYR A 278 -16.25 -3.37 0.26
CA TYR A 278 -15.84 -4.77 0.45
C TYR A 278 -16.03 -5.31 1.87
N GLY A 279 -16.38 -4.45 2.83
CA GLY A 279 -16.66 -4.82 4.21
C GLY A 279 -15.44 -4.78 5.14
N ILE A 280 -15.70 -4.84 6.44
CA ILE A 280 -14.70 -4.63 7.49
C ILE A 280 -13.59 -5.69 7.51
N GLU A 281 -13.88 -6.95 7.20
CA GLU A 281 -12.91 -8.05 7.27
C GLU A 281 -11.78 -7.87 6.25
N ARG A 282 -12.11 -7.33 5.07
CA ARG A 282 -11.14 -6.97 4.03
C ARG A 282 -10.32 -5.76 4.43
N THR A 283 -10.96 -4.77 5.06
CA THR A 283 -10.24 -3.63 5.62
C THR A 283 -9.28 -4.04 6.73
N LYS A 284 -9.65 -4.95 7.64
CA LYS A 284 -8.75 -5.48 8.69
C LYS A 284 -7.51 -6.14 8.09
N GLN A 285 -7.68 -6.96 7.04
CA GLN A 285 -6.56 -7.55 6.30
C GLN A 285 -5.62 -6.47 5.75
N MET A 286 -6.19 -5.41 5.15
CA MET A 286 -5.41 -4.27 4.64
C MET A 286 -4.69 -3.51 5.74
N ILE A 287 -5.37 -3.19 6.85
CA ILE A 287 -4.79 -2.48 8.00
C ILE A 287 -3.61 -3.27 8.57
N LEU A 288 -3.78 -4.56 8.82
CA LEU A 288 -2.72 -5.41 9.37
C LEU A 288 -1.52 -5.52 8.41
N PHE A 289 -1.76 -5.56 7.11
CA PHE A 289 -0.69 -5.55 6.12
C PHE A 289 0.05 -4.21 6.06
N VAL A 290 -0.67 -3.08 6.12
CA VAL A 290 -0.05 -1.75 6.17
C VAL A 290 0.76 -1.56 7.46
N ILE A 291 0.26 -2.05 8.59
CA ILE A 291 1.03 -2.07 9.85
C ILE A 291 2.29 -2.90 9.67
N PHE A 292 2.19 -4.10 9.09
CA PHE A 292 3.36 -4.92 8.81
C PHE A 292 4.38 -4.19 7.92
N CYS A 293 3.92 -3.50 6.87
CA CYS A 293 4.78 -2.65 6.04
C CYS A 293 5.41 -1.50 6.83
N ASN A 294 4.69 -0.91 7.80
CA ASN A 294 5.25 0.08 8.70
C ASN A 294 6.36 -0.52 9.59
N LEU A 295 6.18 -1.74 10.10
CA LEU A 295 7.24 -2.45 10.83
C LEU A 295 8.46 -2.67 9.96
N LEU A 296 8.27 -3.10 8.70
CA LEU A 296 9.36 -3.27 7.75
C LEU A 296 10.06 -1.96 7.39
N PHE A 297 9.31 -0.87 7.20
CA PHE A 297 9.87 0.44 6.87
C PHE A 297 10.72 0.99 8.01
N VAL A 298 10.25 0.87 9.25
CA VAL A 298 11.07 1.28 10.40
C VAL A 298 12.27 0.36 10.59
N PHE A 299 12.12 -0.94 10.37
CA PHE A 299 13.24 -1.87 10.41
C PHE A 299 14.30 -1.56 9.34
N ASP A 300 13.87 -1.19 8.14
CA ASP A 300 14.73 -0.68 7.07
C ASP A 300 15.50 0.55 7.54
N VAL A 301 14.78 1.60 7.98
CA VAL A 301 15.42 2.83 8.51
C VAL A 301 16.37 2.54 9.67
N TRP A 302 16.05 1.56 10.53
CA TRP A 302 16.92 1.15 11.63
C TRP A 302 18.21 0.48 11.13
N ILE A 303 18.10 -0.48 10.20
CA ILE A 303 19.26 -1.17 9.61
C ILE A 303 20.13 -0.19 8.81
N THR A 304 19.53 0.64 7.97
CA THR A 304 20.29 1.54 7.10
C THR A 304 21.01 2.62 7.90
N ASN A 305 20.41 3.08 8.99
CA ASN A 305 21.09 3.94 9.96
C ASN A 305 22.23 3.21 10.66
N LEU A 306 22.04 1.95 11.10
CA LEU A 306 23.08 1.17 11.78
C LEU A 306 24.31 0.96 10.88
N LEU A 307 24.08 0.80 9.58
CA LEU A 307 25.12 0.60 8.58
C LEU A 307 25.64 1.92 7.99
N ALA A 308 25.08 3.08 8.37
CA ALA A 308 25.54 4.37 7.89
C ALA A 308 26.96 4.67 8.42
N ILE A 309 27.77 5.37 7.61
CA ILE A 309 29.21 5.57 7.87
C ILE A 309 29.48 6.60 8.99
N HIS A 310 28.44 7.18 9.60
CA HIS A 310 28.62 8.26 10.58
C HIS A 310 28.77 7.74 12.02
N GLU A 311 29.98 7.92 12.57
CA GLU A 311 30.30 7.72 13.99
C GLU A 311 29.81 8.92 14.81
N ASN A 312 28.83 8.79 15.72
CA ASN A 312 28.61 9.75 16.82
C ASN A 312 27.59 9.29 17.87
N ASP A 313 27.78 9.64 19.15
CA ASP A 313 26.89 9.31 20.29
C ASP A 313 25.45 9.85 20.16
N SER A 314 25.25 10.93 19.39
CA SER A 314 23.91 11.42 19.01
C SER A 314 23.07 10.34 18.33
N PHE A 315 23.71 9.36 17.70
CA PHE A 315 23.07 8.24 17.03
C PHE A 315 22.28 7.33 18.00
N ARG A 316 22.84 7.01 19.17
CA ARG A 316 22.14 6.19 20.17
C ARG A 316 20.88 6.88 20.69
N ALA A 317 20.93 8.20 20.87
CA ALA A 317 19.78 9.00 21.28
C ALA A 317 18.69 9.03 20.19
N ILE A 318 19.08 9.11 18.91
CA ILE A 318 18.16 9.07 17.77
C ILE A 318 17.48 7.69 17.66
N LEU A 319 18.24 6.60 17.76
CA LEU A 319 17.69 5.24 17.70
C LEU A 319 16.69 4.96 18.83
N HIS A 320 16.98 5.41 20.05
CA HIS A 320 16.05 5.27 21.17
C HIS A 320 14.75 6.05 20.93
N ASN A 321 14.85 7.25 20.35
CA ASN A 321 13.67 8.05 20.00
C ASN A 321 12.87 7.42 18.84
N GLN A 322 13.54 6.78 17.87
CA GLN A 322 12.88 6.06 16.77
C GLN A 322 12.02 4.89 17.27
N ALA A 323 12.51 4.10 18.22
CA ALA A 323 11.73 2.98 18.79
C ALA A 323 10.42 3.45 19.44
N ARG A 324 10.46 4.59 20.15
CA ARG A 324 9.28 5.21 20.76
C ARG A 324 8.29 5.69 19.70
N MET A 325 8.77 6.41 18.69
CA MET A 325 7.95 6.88 17.56
C MET A 325 7.32 5.74 16.78
N PHE A 326 8.04 4.62 16.67
CA PHE A 326 7.58 3.42 16.00
C PHE A 326 6.39 2.78 16.70
N ILE A 327 6.52 2.53 18.01
CA ILE A 327 5.45 1.97 18.83
C ILE A 327 4.23 2.90 18.74
N ALA A 328 4.44 4.21 18.92
CA ALA A 328 3.39 5.22 18.79
C ALA A 328 2.66 5.11 17.45
N SER A 329 3.39 5.09 16.34
CA SER A 329 2.81 5.03 15.00
C SER A 329 2.08 3.72 14.73
N ALA A 330 2.60 2.58 15.17
CA ALA A 330 1.98 1.28 14.93
C ALA A 330 0.68 1.16 15.74
N THR A 331 0.69 1.55 17.01
CA THR A 331 -0.50 1.46 17.88
C THR A 331 -1.58 2.45 17.48
N ALA A 332 -1.19 3.68 17.15
CA ALA A 332 -2.11 4.74 16.76
C ALA A 332 -2.82 4.41 15.44
N PHE A 333 -2.05 4.05 14.41
CA PHE A 333 -2.61 3.68 13.11
C PHE A 333 -3.52 2.45 13.21
N PHE A 334 -3.12 1.43 13.99
CA PHE A 334 -3.95 0.24 14.20
C PHE A 334 -5.28 0.58 14.84
N LEU A 335 -5.27 1.32 15.95
CA LEU A 335 -6.49 1.64 16.68
C LEU A 335 -7.37 2.64 15.91
N GLY A 336 -6.78 3.68 15.33
CA GLY A 336 -7.49 4.68 14.53
C GLY A 336 -8.21 4.06 13.33
N MET A 337 -7.51 3.25 12.53
CA MET A 337 -8.10 2.61 11.35
C MET A 337 -9.11 1.52 11.71
N THR A 338 -8.87 0.79 12.81
CA THR A 338 -9.83 -0.19 13.34
C THR A 338 -11.12 0.48 13.78
N ILE A 339 -11.03 1.60 14.51
CA ILE A 339 -12.20 2.38 14.94
C ILE A 339 -12.92 2.96 13.74
N ASN A 340 -12.19 3.58 12.80
CA ASN A 340 -12.77 4.13 11.58
C ASN A 340 -13.61 3.07 10.83
N SER A 341 -12.99 1.94 10.46
CA SER A 341 -13.67 0.87 9.73
C SER A 341 -14.84 0.24 10.52
N THR A 342 -14.71 0.13 11.84
CA THR A 342 -15.80 -0.36 12.71
C THR A 342 -16.98 0.60 12.73
N VAL A 343 -16.73 1.91 12.83
CA VAL A 343 -17.78 2.94 12.82
C VAL A 343 -18.53 2.95 11.49
N ILE A 344 -17.84 2.83 10.35
CA ILE A 344 -18.49 2.69 9.03
C ILE A 344 -19.44 1.49 9.03
N SER A 345 -18.95 0.33 9.45
CA SER A 345 -19.72 -0.91 9.46
C SER A 345 -20.98 -0.81 10.33
N ILE A 346 -20.86 -0.22 11.53
CA ILE A 346 -21.99 0.01 12.45
C ILE A 346 -22.99 0.98 11.85
N ILE A 347 -22.55 2.13 11.32
CA ILE A 347 -23.44 3.14 10.75
C ILE A 347 -24.18 2.56 9.55
N LYS A 348 -23.47 1.88 8.65
CA LYS A 348 -24.03 1.24 7.47
C LYS A 348 -25.10 0.20 7.83
N SER A 349 -24.82 -0.64 8.83
CA SER A 349 -25.78 -1.63 9.36
C SER A 349 -27.04 -0.97 9.96
N ARG A 350 -26.86 0.11 10.74
CA ARG A 350 -27.97 0.90 11.32
C ARG A 350 -28.82 1.58 10.25
N GLN A 351 -28.19 2.16 9.23
CA GLN A 351 -28.88 2.80 8.11
C GLN A 351 -29.78 1.80 7.36
N ARG A 352 -29.29 0.56 7.14
CA ARG A 352 -30.10 -0.50 6.54
C ARG A 352 -31.29 -0.89 7.39
N LYS A 353 -31.11 -1.06 8.71
CA LYS A 353 -32.21 -1.38 9.63
C LYS A 353 -33.30 -0.32 9.65
N ARG A 354 -32.93 0.96 9.45
CA ARG A 354 -33.87 2.10 9.37
C ARG A 354 -34.56 2.24 8.00
N GLY A 355 -34.29 1.34 7.04
CA GLY A 355 -34.84 1.44 5.69
C GLY A 355 -34.23 2.56 4.85
N ILE A 356 -33.14 3.19 5.31
CA ILE A 356 -32.40 4.19 4.54
C ILE A 356 -31.70 3.45 3.41
N SER A 357 -32.37 3.44 2.25
CA SER A 357 -31.87 2.82 1.04
C SER A 357 -30.95 3.80 0.31
N LEU A 358 -29.97 3.27 -0.40
CA LEU A 358 -29.05 4.00 -1.31
C LEU A 358 -29.76 4.73 -2.50
N LYS A 359 -31.09 4.89 -2.45
CA LYS A 359 -31.95 5.39 -3.55
C LYS A 359 -32.18 6.89 -3.55
N LYS A 360 -32.31 7.53 -2.38
CA LYS A 360 -32.70 8.96 -2.27
C LYS A 360 -31.63 9.83 -1.63
N GLU A 361 -30.82 9.25 -0.76
CA GLU A 361 -29.87 9.94 0.12
C GLU A 361 -28.47 9.34 0.06
N PHE A 362 -28.07 8.74 -1.08
CA PHE A 362 -26.76 8.09 -1.20
C PHE A 362 -25.62 9.02 -0.76
N ILE A 363 -25.64 10.26 -1.27
CA ILE A 363 -24.60 11.26 -1.03
C ILE A 363 -24.54 11.60 0.46
N THR A 364 -25.66 12.00 1.08
CA THR A 364 -25.70 12.36 2.51
C THR A 364 -25.37 11.18 3.42
N THR A 365 -25.85 9.98 3.09
CA THR A 365 -25.65 8.75 3.87
C THR A 365 -24.20 8.28 3.83
N VAL A 366 -23.53 8.33 2.67
CA VAL A 366 -22.10 8.01 2.53
C VAL A 366 -21.26 9.12 3.16
N TRP A 367 -21.59 10.38 2.94
CA TRP A 367 -20.88 11.52 3.52
C TRP A 367 -20.86 11.46 5.06
N THR A 368 -22.02 11.23 5.68
CA THR A 368 -22.10 11.09 7.15
C THR A 368 -21.28 9.91 7.64
N ARG A 369 -21.23 8.79 6.90
CA ARG A 369 -20.37 7.64 7.25
C ARG A 369 -18.91 8.05 7.28
N ILE A 370 -18.40 8.59 6.17
CA ILE A 370 -17.00 9.03 6.02
C ILE A 370 -16.63 10.06 7.08
N ALA A 371 -17.42 11.14 7.19
CA ALA A 371 -17.11 12.24 8.10
C ALA A 371 -17.08 11.79 9.57
N THR A 372 -18.06 10.98 10.01
CA THR A 372 -18.11 10.51 11.40
C THR A 372 -17.04 9.46 11.68
N SER A 373 -16.84 8.49 10.79
CA SER A 373 -15.88 7.42 11.00
C SER A 373 -14.44 7.92 10.98
N SER A 374 -14.11 8.79 10.02
CA SER A 374 -12.80 9.42 9.94
C SER A 374 -12.56 10.37 11.12
N ALA A 375 -13.56 11.11 11.60
CA ALA A 375 -13.40 11.92 12.82
C ALA A 375 -13.01 11.05 14.03
N PHE A 376 -13.73 9.97 14.31
CA PHE A 376 -13.39 9.07 15.42
C PHE A 376 -12.03 8.38 15.23
N GLY A 377 -11.72 7.93 14.01
CA GLY A 377 -10.45 7.28 13.70
C GLY A 377 -9.25 8.21 13.86
N ILE A 378 -9.32 9.39 13.23
CA ILE A 378 -8.26 10.41 13.25
C ILE A 378 -7.99 10.90 14.67
N ILE A 379 -9.04 11.23 15.45
CA ILE A 379 -8.88 11.69 16.84
C ILE A 379 -8.10 10.66 17.66
N ILE A 380 -8.44 9.37 17.54
CA ILE A 380 -7.74 8.32 18.28
C ILE A 380 -6.31 8.15 17.79
N ASP A 381 -6.10 8.17 16.48
CA ASP A 381 -4.79 8.03 15.86
C ASP A 381 -3.84 9.17 16.29
N VAL A 382 -4.22 10.42 16.03
CA VAL A 382 -3.40 11.60 16.37
C VAL A 382 -3.18 11.72 17.88
N SER A 383 -4.23 11.52 18.69
CA SER A 383 -4.12 11.60 20.15
C SER A 383 -3.19 10.52 20.69
N LEU A 384 -3.38 9.25 20.30
CA LEU A 384 -2.52 8.16 20.77
C LEU A 384 -1.09 8.32 20.27
N PHE A 385 -0.90 8.68 19.00
CA PHE A 385 0.42 8.91 18.45
C PHE A 385 1.14 10.01 19.24
N SER A 386 0.49 11.16 19.43
CA SER A 386 1.10 12.31 20.07
C SER A 386 1.39 12.07 21.56
N LEU A 387 0.47 11.41 22.28
CA LEU A 387 0.69 11.02 23.67
C LEU A 387 1.83 10.01 23.78
N VAL A 388 1.81 8.91 23.01
CA VAL A 388 2.85 7.89 23.11
C VAL A 388 4.20 8.42 22.64
N ALA A 389 4.27 9.24 21.59
CA ALA A 389 5.52 9.77 21.04
C ALA A 389 6.13 10.90 21.88
N PHE A 390 5.32 11.82 22.42
CA PHE A 390 5.82 13.09 22.97
C PHE A 390 5.51 13.35 24.44
N TYR A 391 4.68 12.53 25.10
CA TYR A 391 4.38 12.70 26.52
C TYR A 391 5.66 12.63 27.38
N GLY A 392 5.84 13.61 28.28
CA GLY A 392 7.06 13.73 29.10
C GLY A 392 8.29 14.30 28.36
N ILE A 393 8.20 14.58 27.06
CA ILE A 393 9.24 15.29 26.28
C ILE A 393 8.78 16.71 25.97
N VAL A 394 7.55 16.85 25.48
CA VAL A 394 6.95 18.14 25.11
C VAL A 394 6.04 18.62 26.26
N PRO A 395 6.07 19.91 26.63
CA PRO A 395 5.13 20.48 27.61
C PRO A 395 3.67 20.16 27.25
N THR A 396 2.89 19.75 28.25
CA THR A 396 1.52 19.23 28.06
C THR A 396 0.59 20.22 27.36
N GLU A 397 0.70 21.52 27.66
CA GLU A 397 -0.08 22.59 27.02
C GLU A 397 0.22 22.73 25.51
N LYS A 398 1.49 22.56 25.13
CA LYS A 398 1.90 22.59 23.72
C LYS A 398 1.44 21.32 23.01
N LEU A 399 1.55 20.17 23.68
CA LEU A 399 1.14 18.88 23.15
C LEU A 399 -0.38 18.83 22.85
N SER A 400 -1.21 19.31 23.77
CA SER A 400 -2.67 19.35 23.55
C SER A 400 -3.05 20.27 22.39
N SER A 401 -2.38 21.42 22.26
CA SER A 401 -2.58 22.35 21.16
C SER A 401 -2.22 21.72 19.80
N ILE A 402 -1.12 20.96 19.74
CA ILE A 402 -0.70 20.24 18.52
C ILE A 402 -1.74 19.18 18.14
N ILE A 403 -2.23 18.40 19.11
CA ILE A 403 -3.24 17.35 18.87
C ILE A 403 -4.51 17.95 18.28
N ILE A 404 -5.09 18.96 18.94
CA ILE A 404 -6.34 19.59 18.50
C ILE A 404 -6.19 20.17 17.09
N PHE A 405 -5.05 20.81 16.82
CA PHE A 405 -4.77 21.37 15.52
C PHE A 405 -4.66 20.31 14.43
N GLU A 406 -3.90 19.23 14.66
CA GLU A 406 -3.73 18.15 13.70
C GLU A 406 -5.05 17.42 13.43
N ASP A 407 -5.84 17.18 14.47
CA ASP A 407 -7.18 16.58 14.35
C ASP A 407 -8.10 17.45 13.50
N ALA A 408 -8.23 18.73 13.86
CA ALA A 408 -9.10 19.66 13.14
C ALA A 408 -8.69 19.77 11.66
N TYR A 409 -7.40 19.85 11.38
CA TYR A 409 -6.86 19.92 10.02
C TYR A 409 -7.19 18.64 9.21
N LYS A 410 -6.86 17.46 9.74
CA LYS A 410 -7.06 16.18 9.03
C LYS A 410 -8.54 15.86 8.82
N ILE A 411 -9.39 16.14 9.82
CA ILE A 411 -10.85 15.97 9.70
C ILE A 411 -11.42 16.93 8.65
N SER A 412 -11.01 18.20 8.67
CA SER A 412 -11.44 19.19 7.68
C SER A 412 -11.07 18.76 6.26
N TYR A 413 -9.85 18.24 6.08
CA TYR A 413 -9.38 17.72 4.80
C TYR A 413 -10.22 16.54 4.32
N GLU A 414 -10.56 15.59 5.20
CA GLU A 414 -11.40 14.44 4.84
C GLU A 414 -12.82 14.87 4.44
N VAL A 415 -13.40 15.83 5.18
CA VAL A 415 -14.70 16.40 4.86
C VAL A 415 -14.70 17.08 3.49
N LEU A 416 -13.61 17.77 3.13
CA LEU A 416 -13.43 18.40 1.82
C LEU A 416 -13.27 17.38 0.70
N LEU A 417 -12.61 16.25 0.95
CA LEU A 417 -12.44 15.17 -0.04
C LEU A 417 -13.64 14.23 -0.16
N ALA A 418 -14.54 14.22 0.82
CA ALA A 418 -15.69 13.32 0.85
C ALA A 418 -16.52 13.28 -0.46
N PRO A 419 -16.77 14.39 -1.20
CA PRO A 419 -17.45 14.32 -2.51
C PRO A 419 -16.75 13.40 -3.52
N VAL A 420 -15.41 13.41 -3.54
CA VAL A 420 -14.60 12.55 -4.41
C VAL A 420 -14.71 11.10 -3.95
N SER A 421 -14.62 10.85 -2.64
CA SER A 421 -14.78 9.52 -2.04
C SER A 421 -16.14 8.91 -2.37
N ILE A 422 -17.21 9.69 -2.28
CA ILE A 422 -18.58 9.25 -2.59
C ILE A 422 -18.69 8.81 -4.06
N LEU A 423 -18.11 9.58 -4.98
CA LEU A 423 -18.09 9.24 -6.41
C LEU A 423 -17.33 7.93 -6.66
N LEU A 424 -16.17 7.77 -6.05
CA LEU A 424 -15.34 6.56 -6.19
C LEU A 424 -16.01 5.33 -5.57
N ILE A 425 -16.62 5.46 -4.39
CA ILE A 425 -17.41 4.40 -3.76
C ILE A 425 -18.55 3.98 -4.69
N TYR A 426 -19.32 4.93 -5.23
CA TYR A 426 -20.39 4.64 -6.17
C TYR A 426 -19.87 3.90 -7.40
N PHE A 427 -18.79 4.40 -8.01
CA PHE A 427 -18.14 3.77 -9.16
C PHE A 427 -17.75 2.31 -8.87
N LEU A 428 -17.10 2.06 -7.73
CA LEU A 428 -16.68 0.73 -7.33
C LEU A 428 -17.87 -0.20 -7.10
N LYS A 429 -18.88 0.24 -6.34
CA LYS A 429 -20.08 -0.57 -6.10
C LYS A 429 -20.73 -0.99 -7.41
N VAL A 430 -20.86 -0.08 -8.37
CA VAL A 430 -21.49 -0.35 -9.67
C VAL A 430 -20.63 -1.26 -10.55
N LYS A 431 -19.31 -1.02 -10.63
CA LYS A 431 -18.42 -1.81 -11.49
C LYS A 431 -18.17 -3.21 -10.95
N GLU A 432 -18.09 -3.35 -9.63
CA GLU A 432 -17.86 -4.62 -8.95
C GLU A 432 -19.18 -5.39 -8.70
N LYS A 433 -20.33 -4.68 -8.70
CA LYS A 433 -21.64 -5.19 -8.26
C LYS A 433 -21.62 -5.69 -6.82
N VAL A 434 -20.93 -4.95 -5.95
CA VAL A 434 -20.63 -5.34 -4.57
C VAL A 434 -21.02 -4.22 -3.62
N ASP A 435 -21.75 -4.58 -2.58
CA ASP A 435 -22.09 -3.70 -1.46
C ASP A 435 -22.25 -4.56 -0.20
N ILE A 436 -21.13 -4.83 0.48
CA ILE A 436 -21.07 -5.76 1.61
C ILE A 436 -21.59 -5.12 2.89
N TYR A 437 -22.49 -5.79 3.59
CA TYR A 437 -22.94 -5.43 4.94
C TYR A 437 -22.43 -6.45 5.94
N ASP A 438 -21.69 -6.00 6.95
CA ASP A 438 -21.06 -6.89 7.93
C ASP A 438 -22.03 -7.35 9.03
N GLU A 439 -21.74 -8.52 9.58
CA GLU A 439 -22.38 -9.03 10.80
C GLU A 439 -21.74 -8.36 12.03
N LEU A 440 -22.52 -7.58 12.79
CA LEU A 440 -22.02 -6.87 13.97
C LEU A 440 -21.79 -7.77 15.20
N SER A 441 -21.95 -9.09 15.06
CA SER A 441 -21.86 -10.05 16.17
C SER A 441 -20.42 -10.26 16.66
N ASN A 442 -19.42 -9.99 15.84
CA ASN A 442 -18.02 -10.13 16.23
C ASN A 442 -17.12 -9.11 15.49
N LEU A 443 -16.77 -8.03 16.19
CA LEU A 443 -15.91 -6.96 15.68
C LEU A 443 -14.45 -7.11 16.16
N ASN A 444 -14.00 -8.32 16.52
CA ASN A 444 -12.61 -8.55 16.94
C ASN A 444 -11.63 -8.06 15.84
N PRO A 445 -10.70 -7.15 16.17
CA PRO A 445 -9.80 -6.54 15.18
C PRO A 445 -8.72 -7.49 14.64
N PHE A 446 -8.43 -8.58 15.34
CA PHE A 446 -7.42 -9.57 14.93
C PHE A 446 -8.01 -10.75 14.16
N ARG A 447 -9.34 -10.90 14.17
CA ARG A 447 -10.02 -11.91 13.37
C ARG A 447 -10.11 -11.42 11.92
N ILE A 448 -9.62 -12.24 10.99
CA ILE A 448 -9.69 -12.00 9.56
C ILE A 448 -10.45 -13.17 8.93
N ASP A 449 -11.77 -13.05 8.82
CA ASP A 449 -12.62 -14.00 8.11
C ASP A 449 -13.24 -13.36 6.88
N THR A 450 -12.47 -13.38 5.81
CA THR A 450 -12.84 -12.66 4.60
C THR A 450 -13.86 -13.39 3.71
N ASN A 451 -14.44 -14.49 4.21
CA ASN A 451 -15.37 -15.35 3.49
C ASN A 451 -16.80 -14.94 3.84
N TYR A 452 -17.28 -13.86 3.23
CA TYR A 452 -18.64 -13.38 3.44
C TYR A 452 -19.71 -14.37 2.94
N LYS A 453 -20.88 -14.40 3.57
CA LYS A 453 -22.07 -15.09 3.05
C LYS A 453 -22.60 -14.36 1.82
N LEU A 454 -23.21 -15.07 0.86
CA LEU A 454 -23.83 -14.44 -0.33
C LEU A 454 -24.85 -13.36 0.06
N SER A 455 -25.60 -13.61 1.13
CA SER A 455 -26.59 -12.69 1.69
C SER A 455 -26.00 -11.39 2.21
N ALA A 456 -24.68 -11.30 2.44
CA ALA A 456 -24.01 -10.08 2.90
C ALA A 456 -23.87 -9.05 1.77
N ASN A 457 -23.80 -9.48 0.50
CA ASN A 457 -23.79 -8.57 -0.63
C ASN A 457 -25.22 -8.10 -0.92
N LYS A 458 -25.51 -6.84 -0.63
CA LYS A 458 -26.84 -6.24 -0.84
C LYS A 458 -26.93 -5.37 -2.09
N PHE A 459 -25.94 -5.44 -2.98
CA PHE A 459 -25.89 -4.61 -4.18
C PHE A 459 -27.16 -4.71 -5.03
N ALA A 460 -27.64 -5.92 -5.31
CA ALA A 460 -28.84 -6.15 -6.12
C ALA A 460 -30.12 -5.60 -5.48
N GLU A 461 -30.20 -5.57 -4.14
CA GLU A 461 -31.33 -4.99 -3.41
C GLU A 461 -31.28 -3.45 -3.40
N ASN A 462 -30.07 -2.89 -3.49
CA ASN A 462 -29.81 -1.46 -3.31
C ASN A 462 -29.70 -0.67 -4.63
N TYR A 463 -29.24 -1.31 -5.71
CA TYR A 463 -28.99 -0.67 -6.99
C TYR A 463 -30.21 -0.79 -7.92
N ILE A 464 -30.78 0.35 -8.33
CA ILE A 464 -31.75 0.40 -9.43
C ILE A 464 -31.01 0.82 -10.70
N PRO A 465 -31.03 0.03 -11.79
CA PRO A 465 -30.45 0.47 -13.04
C PRO A 465 -31.18 1.73 -13.53
N PRO A 466 -30.47 2.74 -14.05
CA PRO A 466 -31.12 3.90 -14.65
C PRO A 466 -32.12 3.40 -15.71
N LYS A 467 -33.36 3.91 -15.70
CA LYS A 467 -34.33 3.60 -16.75
C LYS A 467 -33.65 3.90 -18.09
N ARG A 468 -33.45 2.86 -18.92
CA ARG A 468 -33.09 3.09 -20.32
C ARG A 468 -34.14 4.04 -20.87
N ARG A 469 -33.74 5.25 -21.26
CA ARG A 469 -34.57 5.99 -22.20
C ARG A 469 -34.61 5.10 -23.44
N ASN A 470 -35.82 4.67 -23.81
CA ASN A 470 -36.05 4.16 -25.14
C ASN A 470 -35.85 5.34 -26.08
N ASP A 471 -34.60 5.58 -26.45
CA ASP A 471 -34.28 6.39 -27.61
C ASP A 471 -34.59 5.46 -28.79
N GLY A 472 -35.83 5.60 -29.28
CA GLY A 472 -36.40 4.80 -30.35
C GLY A 472 -35.77 5.06 -31.71
#